data_AF-A0A1H4IU78-F1
#
_entry.id   AF-A0A1H4IU78-F1
#
_cell.length_a   1.000
_cell.length_b   1.000
_cell.length_c   1.000
_cell.angle_alpha   90.00
_cell.angle_beta   90.00
_cell.angle_gamma   90.00
#
_symmetry.space_group_name_H-M   'P 1'
#
loop_
_entity.id
_entity.type
_entity.pdbx_description
1 polymer ?
#
loop_
_entity_poly.entity_id
_entity_poly.type
_entity_poly.pdbx_seq_one_letter_code
_entity_poly.pdbx_strand_id
1 'polypeptide(L)'
;MKNKELSKRLALILIFWANISFSQSSKLNIVSGNTKEVKYLKMDDFYLTHYLYIDLFLREGLYLDADEKEVSSMLKSIKKYVSDKTPIEFEIEKPSKRNYKVRVTTFKKDENTELLIAFTNWSVKRKEFEKDIKMKNNSYTRWYFLNGDKMTYRKDMSRENDYSTMSKIDLANAYLFDELSDNDSEIEGILLSELKNQELSLRDKIMANLILLKYQIFKRDNSNVFKQVEYLETLFEEIKSDMRLRGLKEAFRVTKFQIELMK
;
A
#
# COMPACT_ATOMS: atom_id res chain seq x y z
N MET A 1 38.72 44.77 -16.62
CA MET A 1 38.82 43.43 -15.96
C MET A 1 37.80 43.17 -14.83
N LYS A 2 37.01 44.15 -14.39
CA LYS A 2 36.05 43.98 -13.26
C LYS A 2 34.69 43.32 -13.61
N ASN A 3 34.29 43.25 -14.89
CA ASN A 3 32.99 42.69 -15.28
C ASN A 3 32.95 41.17 -15.48
N LYS A 4 34.11 40.48 -15.53
CA LYS A 4 34.17 39.01 -15.68
C LYS A 4 34.10 38.24 -14.36
N GLU A 5 34.29 38.89 -13.22
CA GLU A 5 34.13 38.26 -11.90
C GLU A 5 32.70 38.36 -11.35
N LEU A 6 31.96 39.40 -11.71
CA LEU A 6 30.57 39.56 -11.29
C LEU A 6 29.65 38.50 -11.92
N SER A 7 29.90 38.14 -13.19
CA SER A 7 29.14 37.09 -13.89
C SER A 7 29.44 35.68 -13.37
N LYS A 8 30.66 35.43 -12.87
CA LYS A 8 31.03 34.15 -12.25
C LYS A 8 30.42 33.97 -10.85
N ARG A 9 30.17 35.05 -10.11
CA ARG A 9 29.48 34.99 -8.80
C ARG A 9 27.96 34.85 -8.93
N LEU A 10 27.35 35.42 -9.98
CA LEU A 10 25.93 35.20 -10.31
C LEU A 10 25.65 33.78 -10.81
N ALA A 11 26.59 33.15 -11.52
CA ALA A 11 26.45 31.76 -11.97
C ALA A 11 26.51 30.73 -10.82
N LEU A 12 27.20 31.02 -9.71
CA LEU A 12 27.26 30.12 -8.56
C LEU A 12 25.98 30.12 -7.69
N ILE A 13 25.17 31.19 -7.75
CA ILE A 13 23.92 31.29 -6.99
C ILE A 13 22.77 30.55 -7.70
N LEU A 14 22.88 30.31 -9.01
CA LEU A 14 21.88 29.58 -9.79
C LEU A 14 21.97 28.05 -9.68
N ILE A 15 23.02 27.51 -9.07
CA ILE A 15 23.21 26.04 -8.95
C ILE A 15 22.63 25.49 -7.63
N PHE A 16 22.20 26.34 -6.70
CA PHE A 16 21.58 25.90 -5.44
C PHE A 16 20.05 25.67 -5.49
N TRP A 17 19.44 25.80 -6.67
CA TRP A 17 18.00 25.56 -6.88
C TRP A 17 17.69 24.28 -7.65
N ALA A 18 18.66 23.36 -7.78
CA ALA A 18 18.38 21.96 -8.07
C ALA A 18 18.03 21.18 -6.78
N ASN A 19 17.55 21.86 -5.74
CA ASN A 19 16.80 21.20 -4.68
C ASN A 19 15.55 20.63 -5.35
N ILE A 20 15.55 19.31 -5.42
CA ILE A 20 14.47 18.48 -5.92
C ILE A 20 13.18 18.98 -5.26
N SER A 21 12.38 19.76 -6.01
CA SER A 21 11.02 20.08 -5.63
C SER A 21 10.25 18.77 -5.67
N PHE A 22 10.27 18.03 -4.56
CA PHE A 22 9.23 17.06 -4.30
C PHE A 22 7.93 17.82 -4.39
N SER A 23 7.04 17.40 -5.30
CA SER A 23 5.64 17.77 -5.20
C SER A 23 5.11 17.12 -3.92
N GLN A 24 5.42 17.74 -2.79
CA GLN A 24 4.77 17.48 -1.52
C GLN A 24 3.38 18.06 -1.65
N SER A 25 2.36 17.26 -1.34
CA SER A 25 1.03 17.82 -1.07
C SER A 25 1.18 18.86 0.05
N SER A 26 0.38 19.93 0.02
CA SER A 26 0.47 21.01 1.00
C SER A 26 0.32 20.57 2.46
N LYS A 27 -0.16 19.34 2.72
CA LYS A 27 -0.33 18.78 4.06
C LYS A 27 0.68 17.68 4.44
N LEU A 28 1.46 17.16 3.49
CA LEU A 28 2.37 16.03 3.71
C LEU A 28 3.82 16.52 3.77
N ASN A 29 4.40 16.47 4.97
CA ASN A 29 5.79 16.83 5.20
C ASN A 29 6.64 15.57 5.44
N ILE A 30 7.73 15.41 4.68
CA ILE A 30 8.76 14.42 4.98
C ILE A 30 9.73 15.05 5.99
N VAL A 31 9.78 14.48 7.20
CA VAL A 31 10.52 15.05 8.35
C VAL A 31 11.92 14.44 8.49
N SER A 32 12.19 13.29 7.87
CA SER A 32 13.50 12.64 7.94
C SER A 32 14.57 13.44 7.17
N GLY A 33 15.61 13.88 7.86
CA GLY A 33 16.69 14.70 7.28
C GLY A 33 17.66 13.97 6.32
N ASN A 34 17.56 12.65 6.16
CA ASN A 34 18.40 11.87 5.25
C ASN A 34 17.55 11.25 4.13
N THR A 35 17.36 12.01 3.05
CA THR A 35 16.63 11.60 1.84
C THR A 35 17.55 11.04 0.77
N LYS A 36 18.71 10.49 1.16
CA LYS A 36 19.61 9.84 0.19
C LYS A 36 18.85 8.70 -0.49
N GLU A 37 18.73 8.78 -1.81
CA GLU A 37 18.12 7.71 -2.60
C GLU A 37 18.89 6.41 -2.39
N VAL A 38 18.21 5.41 -1.84
CA VAL A 38 18.76 4.06 -1.63
C VAL A 38 18.06 3.03 -2.51
N LYS A 39 16.79 3.26 -2.89
CA LYS A 39 15.96 2.32 -3.69
C LYS A 39 16.08 0.89 -3.19
N TYR A 40 16.08 0.76 -1.88
CA TYR A 40 16.40 -0.46 -1.17
C TYR A 40 15.28 -1.49 -1.28
N LEU A 41 14.04 -1.00 -1.27
CA LEU A 41 12.81 -1.77 -1.35
C LEU A 41 12.55 -2.25 -2.79
N LYS A 42 12.57 -3.59 -2.97
CA LYS A 42 12.44 -4.27 -4.28
C LYS A 42 11.04 -4.75 -4.60
N MET A 43 10.09 -4.63 -3.67
CA MET A 43 8.75 -5.16 -3.84
C MET A 43 7.96 -4.50 -4.96
N ASP A 44 7.08 -5.29 -5.56
CA ASP A 44 6.13 -4.85 -6.57
C ASP A 44 5.21 -3.76 -6.02
N ASP A 45 4.88 -2.78 -6.86
CA ASP A 45 4.02 -1.66 -6.47
C ASP A 45 2.63 -2.11 -6.05
N PHE A 46 2.13 -3.24 -6.57
CA PHE A 46 0.87 -3.84 -6.14
C PHE A 46 0.88 -4.13 -4.64
N TYR A 47 1.86 -4.89 -4.13
CA TYR A 47 1.88 -5.26 -2.72
C TYR A 47 2.11 -4.06 -1.81
N LEU A 48 3.05 -3.18 -2.17
CA LEU A 48 3.33 -1.96 -1.43
C LEU A 48 2.06 -1.12 -1.30
N THR A 49 1.39 -0.85 -2.43
CA THR A 49 0.16 -0.07 -2.48
C THR A 49 -0.96 -0.78 -1.74
N HIS A 50 -1.11 -2.09 -1.91
CA HIS A 50 -2.18 -2.86 -1.29
C HIS A 50 -2.16 -2.75 0.22
N TYR A 51 -1.04 -3.14 0.83
CA TYR A 51 -0.92 -3.20 2.28
C TYR A 51 -0.80 -1.82 2.90
N LEU A 52 0.10 -0.97 2.40
CA LEU A 52 0.37 0.31 3.06
C LEU A 52 -0.79 1.30 2.93
N TYR A 53 -1.52 1.30 1.82
CA TYR A 53 -2.73 2.14 1.72
C TYR A 53 -3.78 1.72 2.75
N ILE A 54 -4.09 0.42 2.82
CA ILE A 54 -5.08 -0.10 3.76
C ILE A 54 -4.65 0.20 5.20
N ASP A 55 -3.41 -0.10 5.55
CA ASP A 55 -2.98 -0.09 6.94
C ASP A 55 -2.54 1.27 7.47
N LEU A 56 -2.16 2.22 6.61
CA LEU A 56 -1.74 3.55 7.03
C LEU A 56 -2.82 4.62 6.84
N PHE A 57 -3.89 4.35 6.10
CA PHE A 57 -4.93 5.35 5.82
C PHE A 57 -6.32 4.87 6.23
N LEU A 58 -6.70 3.66 5.81
CA LEU A 58 -8.08 3.19 5.95
C LEU A 58 -8.36 2.52 7.28
N ARG A 59 -7.48 1.62 7.72
CA ARG A 59 -7.68 0.88 8.97
C ARG A 59 -7.69 1.83 10.15
N GLU A 60 -8.58 1.60 11.12
CA GLU A 60 -8.82 2.50 12.26
C GLU A 60 -9.27 3.93 11.86
N GLY A 61 -9.59 4.19 10.58
CA GLY A 61 -9.93 5.53 10.10
C GLY A 61 -8.78 6.54 10.25
N LEU A 62 -7.53 6.08 10.06
CA LEU A 62 -6.33 6.86 10.34
C LEU A 62 -6.27 8.15 9.53
N TYR A 63 -6.59 8.11 8.23
CA TYR A 63 -6.66 9.29 7.38
C TYR A 63 -7.53 9.05 6.14
N LEU A 64 -8.85 9.08 6.33
CA LEU A 64 -9.85 8.80 5.28
C LEU A 64 -9.94 9.90 4.21
N ASP A 65 -9.54 11.13 4.53
CA ASP A 65 -9.61 12.29 3.64
C ASP A 65 -8.35 12.45 2.78
N ALA A 66 -7.45 11.46 2.79
CA ALA A 66 -6.22 11.50 2.03
C ALA A 66 -6.51 11.45 0.53
N ASP A 67 -5.95 12.39 -0.23
CA ASP A 67 -6.07 12.37 -1.69
C ASP A 67 -5.02 11.46 -2.35
N GLU A 68 -5.21 11.19 -3.65
CA GLU A 68 -4.32 10.34 -4.43
C GLU A 68 -2.87 10.85 -4.45
N LYS A 69 -2.66 12.17 -4.45
CA LYS A 69 -1.32 12.78 -4.48
C LYS A 69 -0.61 12.56 -3.15
N GLU A 70 -1.31 12.73 -2.03
CA GLU A 70 -0.81 12.48 -0.69
C GLU A 70 -0.39 11.03 -0.53
N VAL A 71 -1.28 10.10 -0.87
CA VAL A 71 -0.99 8.66 -0.76
C VAL A 71 0.14 8.27 -1.70
N SER A 72 0.08 8.63 -2.99
CA SER A 72 1.12 8.29 -3.98
C SER A 72 2.48 8.87 -3.59
N SER A 73 2.55 10.11 -3.12
CA SER A 73 3.79 10.75 -2.68
C SER A 73 4.41 10.03 -1.48
N MET A 74 3.58 9.62 -0.51
CA MET A 74 4.04 8.86 0.65
C MET A 74 4.56 7.46 0.24
N LEU A 75 3.81 6.71 -0.57
CA LEU A 75 4.21 5.38 -1.03
C LEU A 75 5.50 5.41 -1.87
N LYS A 76 5.60 6.35 -2.82
CA LYS A 76 6.80 6.56 -3.64
C LYS A 76 8.01 6.91 -2.78
N SER A 77 7.82 7.76 -1.76
CA SER A 77 8.88 8.14 -0.83
C SER A 77 9.35 6.95 0.03
N ILE A 78 8.43 6.13 0.53
CA ILE A 78 8.78 4.89 1.23
C ILE A 78 9.65 4.01 0.32
N LYS A 79 9.17 3.66 -0.88
CA LYS A 79 9.91 2.79 -1.82
C LYS A 79 11.30 3.32 -2.15
N LYS A 80 11.43 4.65 -2.28
CA LYS A 80 12.65 5.30 -2.75
C LYS A 80 13.72 5.49 -1.66
N TYR A 81 13.32 5.76 -0.42
CA TYR A 81 14.23 6.23 0.64
C TYR A 81 14.39 5.29 1.82
N VAL A 82 13.43 4.40 2.10
CA VAL A 82 13.51 3.60 3.32
C VAL A 82 14.63 2.56 3.25
N SER A 83 15.38 2.44 4.34
CA SER A 83 16.27 1.30 4.62
C SER A 83 16.44 1.12 6.14
N ASP A 84 17.31 0.20 6.54
CA ASP A 84 17.69 -0.07 7.93
C ASP A 84 18.44 1.13 8.54
N LYS A 85 19.16 1.88 7.70
CA LYS A 85 19.94 3.07 8.09
C LYS A 85 19.21 4.37 7.84
N THR A 86 18.16 4.35 7.01
CA THR A 86 17.39 5.53 6.62
C THR A 86 15.90 5.30 6.87
N PRO A 87 15.44 5.32 8.13
CA PRO A 87 14.01 5.38 8.40
C PRO A 87 13.44 6.66 7.81
N ILE A 88 12.23 6.58 7.25
CA ILE A 88 11.48 7.75 6.78
C ILE A 88 10.40 8.12 7.78
N GLU A 89 10.21 9.42 7.96
CA GLU A 89 9.17 9.96 8.81
C GLU A 89 8.30 10.94 8.01
N PHE A 90 7.00 10.77 8.15
CA PHE A 90 5.98 11.64 7.57
C PHE A 90 5.20 12.31 8.70
N GLU A 91 4.87 13.56 8.49
CA GLU A 91 3.89 14.29 9.27
C GLU A 91 2.82 14.85 8.35
N ILE A 92 1.57 14.50 8.64
CA ILE A 92 0.38 14.88 7.90
C ILE A 92 -0.44 15.82 8.77
N GLU A 93 -0.67 17.03 8.27
CA GLU A 93 -1.49 18.02 8.94
C GLU A 93 -2.97 17.62 8.92
N LYS A 94 -3.60 17.55 10.10
CA LYS A 94 -5.03 17.24 10.23
C LYS A 94 -5.77 18.43 10.85
N PRO A 95 -6.69 19.09 10.13
CA PRO A 95 -7.43 20.24 10.66
C PRO A 95 -8.13 19.92 11.98
N SER A 96 -7.97 20.80 12.97
CA SER A 96 -8.61 20.69 14.29
C SER A 96 -8.33 19.38 15.05
N LYS A 97 -7.29 18.64 14.65
CA LYS A 97 -6.83 17.40 15.26
C LYS A 97 -5.32 17.44 15.40
N ARG A 98 -4.78 16.50 16.18
CA ARG A 98 -3.34 16.29 16.20
C ARG A 98 -2.87 15.75 14.86
N ASN A 99 -1.72 16.25 14.38
CA ASN A 99 -1.07 15.76 13.17
C ASN A 99 -0.88 14.25 13.22
N TYR A 100 -1.03 13.62 12.07
CA TYR A 100 -0.80 12.20 11.91
C TYR A 100 0.66 11.96 11.54
N LYS A 101 1.35 11.17 12.36
CA LYS A 101 2.77 10.86 12.17
C LYS A 101 2.94 9.40 11.81
N VAL A 102 3.74 9.15 10.80
CA VAL A 102 4.11 7.81 10.35
C VAL A 102 5.61 7.69 10.26
N ARG A 103 6.17 6.64 10.87
CA ARG A 103 7.58 6.26 10.71
C ARG A 103 7.64 4.91 10.04
N VAL A 104 8.43 4.79 8.98
CA VAL A 104 8.67 3.53 8.29
C VAL A 104 10.17 3.23 8.29
N THR A 105 10.53 1.98 8.55
CA THR A 105 11.91 1.50 8.60
C THR A 105 11.97 0.04 8.14
N THR A 106 13.15 -0.45 7.79
CA THR A 106 13.36 -1.89 7.62
C THR A 106 14.18 -2.46 8.77
N PHE A 107 13.95 -3.74 9.06
CA PHE A 107 14.67 -4.49 10.08
C PHE A 107 15.08 -5.83 9.51
N LYS A 108 16.39 -6.09 9.51
CA LYS A 108 16.95 -7.39 9.14
C LYS A 108 17.14 -8.22 10.41
N LYS A 109 16.38 -9.30 10.55
CA LYS A 109 16.49 -10.21 11.70
C LYS A 109 17.66 -11.18 11.54
N ASP A 110 17.81 -11.73 10.33
CA ASP A 110 18.85 -12.66 9.92
C ASP A 110 19.07 -12.57 8.40
N GLU A 111 19.88 -13.44 7.81
CA GLU A 111 20.20 -13.38 6.37
C GLU A 111 18.97 -13.55 5.47
N ASN A 112 17.96 -14.28 5.92
CA ASN A 112 16.78 -14.67 5.14
C ASN A 112 15.51 -13.93 5.56
N THR A 113 15.52 -13.24 6.70
CA THR A 113 14.34 -12.59 7.27
C THR A 113 14.53 -11.10 7.32
N GLU A 114 13.77 -10.42 6.47
CA GLU A 114 13.73 -8.98 6.41
C GLU A 114 12.30 -8.45 6.54
N LEU A 115 12.14 -7.37 7.33
CA LEU A 115 10.85 -6.76 7.62
C LEU A 115 10.81 -5.31 7.18
N LEU A 116 9.68 -4.88 6.61
CA LEU A 116 9.27 -3.47 6.59
C LEU A 116 8.35 -3.23 7.79
N ILE A 117 8.65 -2.23 8.60
CA ILE A 117 7.86 -1.89 9.80
C ILE A 117 7.36 -0.45 9.68
N ALA A 118 6.05 -0.28 9.84
CA ALA A 118 5.39 1.01 9.89
C ALA A 118 4.80 1.25 11.28
N PHE A 119 5.16 2.38 11.87
CA PHE A 119 4.66 2.85 13.15
C PHE A 119 3.85 4.12 12.95
N THR A 120 2.80 4.28 13.74
CA THR A 120 2.04 5.52 13.76
C THR A 120 1.91 6.10 15.16
N ASN A 121 1.54 7.37 15.25
CA ASN A 121 1.20 7.99 16.53
C ASN A 121 -0.23 7.68 16.97
N TRP A 122 -0.98 6.81 16.31
CA TRP A 122 -2.28 6.35 16.79
C TRP A 122 -2.11 5.37 17.95
N SER A 123 -2.70 5.67 19.11
CA SER A 123 -2.76 4.72 20.22
C SER A 123 -3.90 3.74 20.03
N VAL A 124 -3.59 2.45 19.88
CA VAL A 124 -4.62 1.40 19.76
C VAL A 124 -5.47 1.30 21.03
N LYS A 125 -4.86 1.57 22.20
CA LYS A 125 -5.53 1.51 23.50
C LYS A 125 -6.45 2.69 23.74
N ARG A 126 -5.98 3.92 23.45
CA ARG A 126 -6.75 5.15 23.71
C ARG A 126 -7.65 5.58 22.57
N LYS A 127 -7.43 5.04 21.36
CA LYS A 127 -8.14 5.41 20.14
C LYS A 127 -8.03 6.91 19.84
N GLU A 128 -6.82 7.45 19.97
CA GLU A 128 -6.50 8.84 19.66
C GLU A 128 -5.06 8.98 19.13
N PHE A 129 -4.77 10.11 18.47
CA PHE A 129 -3.43 10.45 18.03
C PHE A 129 -2.60 11.01 19.20
N GLU A 130 -1.43 10.43 19.43
CA GLU A 130 -0.44 10.82 20.43
C GLU A 130 0.55 11.86 19.87
N LYS A 131 1.23 12.61 20.75
CA LYS A 131 2.18 13.67 20.32
C LYS A 131 3.32 13.10 19.49
N ASP A 132 3.79 11.93 19.89
CA ASP A 132 4.94 11.24 19.32
C ASP A 132 4.64 9.75 19.18
N ILE A 133 5.37 9.10 18.26
CA ILE A 133 5.38 7.64 18.12
C ILE A 133 6.22 7.05 19.26
N LYS A 134 5.59 6.31 20.18
CA LYS A 134 6.28 5.72 21.34
C LYS A 134 5.73 4.32 21.63
N MET A 135 6.60 3.34 21.82
CA MET A 135 6.19 1.96 22.13
C MET A 135 5.29 1.88 23.37
N LYS A 136 5.60 2.65 24.43
CA LYS A 136 4.78 2.70 25.65
C LYS A 136 3.33 3.17 25.44
N ASN A 137 3.04 3.82 24.33
CA ASN A 137 1.70 4.32 24.01
C ASN A 137 0.82 3.26 23.31
N ASN A 138 1.35 2.04 23.10
CA ASN A 138 0.73 1.02 22.26
C ASN A 138 0.42 1.60 20.86
N SER A 139 1.44 2.24 20.28
CA SER A 139 1.39 2.80 18.92
C SER A 139 0.98 1.72 17.93
N TYR A 140 0.00 2.04 17.09
CA TYR A 140 -0.41 1.16 16.01
C TYR A 140 0.79 0.88 15.10
N THR A 141 1.11 -0.41 15.00
CA THR A 141 2.30 -0.91 14.34
C THR A 141 1.90 -2.01 13.37
N ARG A 142 2.53 -2.01 12.19
CA ARG A 142 2.41 -3.06 11.19
C ARG A 142 3.79 -3.46 10.72
N TRP A 143 3.97 -4.74 10.46
CA TRP A 143 5.18 -5.26 9.86
C TRP A 143 4.82 -6.26 8.77
N TYR A 144 5.67 -6.30 7.75
CA TYR A 144 5.53 -7.16 6.58
C TYR A 144 6.87 -7.81 6.30
N PHE A 145 6.85 -9.09 5.92
CA PHE A 145 8.02 -9.77 5.40
C PHE A 145 8.31 -9.31 3.99
N LEU A 146 9.58 -9.08 3.69
CA LEU A 146 10.07 -8.72 2.36
C LEU A 146 10.61 -9.97 1.68
N ASN A 147 9.80 -10.55 0.79
CA ASN A 147 10.04 -11.86 0.17
C ASN A 147 10.29 -11.68 -1.33
N GLY A 148 11.50 -11.24 -1.68
CA GLY A 148 11.83 -10.90 -3.07
C GLY A 148 11.08 -9.65 -3.54
N ASP A 149 10.22 -9.82 -4.54
CA ASP A 149 9.31 -8.78 -5.03
C ASP A 149 7.93 -8.81 -4.34
N LYS A 150 7.62 -9.85 -3.56
CA LYS A 150 6.41 -9.91 -2.73
C LYS A 150 6.65 -9.23 -1.37
N MET A 151 5.58 -8.66 -0.84
CA MET A 151 5.52 -8.20 0.56
C MET A 151 4.37 -8.94 1.22
N THR A 152 4.61 -9.62 2.36
CA THR A 152 3.63 -10.52 2.96
C THR A 152 3.33 -10.09 4.39
N TYR A 153 2.07 -9.88 4.72
CA TYR A 153 1.69 -9.63 6.11
C TYR A 153 1.84 -10.91 6.93
N ARG A 154 2.23 -10.80 8.21
CA ARG A 154 2.54 -11.97 9.05
C ARG A 154 1.48 -13.07 9.00
N LYS A 155 0.19 -12.71 8.99
CA LYS A 155 -0.89 -13.71 8.99
C LYS A 155 -1.11 -14.39 7.64
N ASP A 156 -0.58 -13.83 6.57
CA ASP A 156 -0.75 -14.32 5.20
C ASP A 156 0.43 -15.23 4.80
N MET A 157 1.44 -15.38 5.66
CA MET A 157 2.54 -16.32 5.45
C MET A 157 2.02 -17.76 5.36
N SER A 158 2.56 -18.55 4.45
CA SER A 158 2.12 -19.93 4.19
C SER A 158 2.12 -20.81 5.42
N ARG A 159 3.17 -20.73 6.25
CA ARG A 159 3.30 -21.50 7.51
C ARG A 159 2.23 -21.17 8.56
N GLU A 160 1.54 -20.04 8.43
CA GLU A 160 0.50 -19.58 9.37
C GLU A 160 -0.90 -19.96 8.87
N ASN A 161 -1.00 -20.59 7.70
CA ASN A 161 -2.25 -20.94 7.04
C ASN A 161 -2.34 -22.44 6.75
N ASP A 162 -3.52 -23.02 6.95
CA ASP A 162 -3.83 -24.38 6.52
C ASP A 162 -4.64 -24.36 5.23
N TYR A 163 -3.93 -24.41 4.10
CA TYR A 163 -4.52 -24.39 2.75
C TYR A 163 -5.48 -25.56 2.50
N SER A 164 -5.34 -26.69 3.21
CA SER A 164 -6.18 -27.87 3.00
C SER A 164 -7.63 -27.67 3.43
N THR A 165 -7.88 -26.69 4.29
CA THR A 165 -9.21 -26.39 4.85
C THR A 165 -9.92 -25.22 4.19
N MET A 166 -9.23 -24.49 3.31
CA MET A 166 -9.76 -23.29 2.67
C MET A 166 -10.72 -23.63 1.53
N SER A 167 -11.73 -22.78 1.33
CA SER A 167 -12.49 -22.79 0.08
C SER A 167 -11.55 -22.46 -1.09
N LYS A 168 -11.91 -22.86 -2.31
CA LYS A 168 -11.10 -22.57 -3.50
C LYS A 168 -10.88 -21.06 -3.70
N ILE A 169 -11.89 -20.24 -3.42
CA ILE A 169 -11.80 -18.79 -3.53
C ILE A 169 -10.88 -18.21 -2.44
N ASP A 170 -10.99 -18.70 -1.20
CA ASP A 170 -10.10 -18.26 -0.12
C ASP A 170 -8.65 -18.69 -0.37
N LEU A 171 -8.45 -19.88 -0.95
CA LEU A 171 -7.13 -20.39 -1.35
C LEU A 171 -6.49 -19.50 -2.41
N ALA A 172 -7.23 -19.14 -3.47
CA ALA A 172 -6.75 -18.22 -4.49
C ALA A 172 -6.38 -16.84 -3.91
N ASN A 173 -7.15 -16.35 -2.92
CA ASN A 173 -6.81 -15.13 -2.21
C ASN A 173 -5.57 -15.29 -1.33
N ALA A 174 -5.40 -16.43 -0.66
CA ALA A 174 -4.21 -16.71 0.15
C ALA A 174 -2.95 -16.76 -0.73
N TYR A 175 -3.00 -17.48 -1.86
CA TYR A 175 -1.92 -17.55 -2.83
C TYR A 175 -1.50 -16.18 -3.38
N LEU A 176 -2.49 -15.30 -3.61
CA LEU A 176 -2.19 -13.94 -4.07
C LEU A 176 -1.35 -13.13 -3.07
N PHE A 177 -1.44 -13.42 -1.78
CA PHE A 177 -0.83 -12.60 -0.73
C PHE A 177 0.27 -13.28 0.07
N ASP A 178 0.42 -14.60 -0.07
CA ASP A 178 1.50 -15.36 0.54
C ASP A 178 2.88 -15.00 -0.04
N GLU A 179 3.92 -15.60 0.52
CA GLU A 179 5.30 -15.44 0.10
C GLU A 179 5.74 -16.37 -1.04
N LEU A 180 4.91 -17.34 -1.45
CA LEU A 180 5.30 -18.43 -2.33
C LEU A 180 4.96 -18.09 -3.78
N SER A 181 5.96 -17.70 -4.58
CA SER A 181 5.74 -17.36 -5.99
C SER A 181 5.21 -18.52 -6.84
N ASP A 182 5.50 -19.77 -6.46
CA ASP A 182 5.02 -20.95 -7.19
C ASP A 182 3.47 -21.03 -7.21
N ASN A 183 2.84 -20.55 -6.13
CA ASN A 183 1.38 -20.54 -5.98
C ASN A 183 0.69 -19.53 -6.91
N ASP A 184 1.41 -18.49 -7.37
CA ASP A 184 0.83 -17.42 -8.20
C ASP A 184 0.24 -17.97 -9.51
N SER A 185 0.83 -19.04 -10.04
CA SER A 185 0.42 -19.66 -11.30
C SER A 185 -0.94 -20.38 -11.21
N GLU A 186 -1.39 -20.74 -10.01
CA GLU A 186 -2.67 -21.46 -9.81
C GLU A 186 -3.87 -20.52 -9.67
N ILE A 187 -3.63 -19.25 -9.29
CA ILE A 187 -4.68 -18.30 -8.89
C ILE A 187 -5.74 -18.16 -9.97
N GLU A 188 -5.34 -17.87 -11.21
CA GLU A 188 -6.28 -17.64 -12.32
C GLU A 188 -7.08 -18.90 -12.64
N GLY A 189 -6.43 -20.07 -12.69
CA GLY A 189 -7.08 -21.34 -12.98
C GLY A 189 -8.16 -21.68 -11.95
N ILE A 190 -7.86 -21.49 -10.66
CA ILE A 190 -8.81 -21.68 -9.57
C ILE A 190 -10.01 -20.74 -9.74
N LEU A 191 -9.77 -19.44 -9.91
CA LEU A 191 -10.85 -18.45 -10.00
C LEU A 191 -11.75 -18.67 -11.23
N LEU A 192 -11.17 -18.94 -12.39
CA LEU A 192 -11.93 -19.19 -13.61
C LEU A 192 -12.74 -20.49 -13.54
N SER A 193 -12.24 -21.50 -12.81
CA SER A 193 -13.00 -22.72 -12.54
C SER A 193 -14.21 -22.44 -11.64
N GLU A 194 -14.00 -21.74 -10.52
CA GLU A 194 -15.08 -21.40 -9.58
C GLU A 194 -16.13 -20.50 -10.23
N LEU A 195 -15.73 -19.53 -11.04
CA LEU A 195 -16.66 -18.62 -11.72
C LEU A 195 -17.55 -19.31 -12.78
N LYS A 196 -17.18 -20.51 -13.24
CA LYS A 196 -18.02 -21.35 -14.12
C LYS A 196 -19.05 -22.18 -13.34
N ASN A 197 -18.92 -22.29 -12.03
CA ASN A 197 -19.86 -23.01 -11.19
C ASN A 197 -21.19 -22.25 -11.11
N GLN A 198 -22.26 -22.84 -11.63
CA GLN A 198 -23.60 -22.23 -11.65
C GLN A 198 -24.22 -22.13 -10.25
N GLU A 199 -23.76 -22.93 -9.30
CA GLU A 199 -24.25 -22.93 -7.91
C GLU A 199 -23.50 -21.93 -7.01
N LEU A 200 -22.52 -21.20 -7.56
CA LEU A 200 -21.74 -20.26 -6.78
C LEU A 200 -22.61 -19.13 -6.25
N SER A 201 -22.52 -18.88 -4.94
CA SER A 201 -23.28 -17.81 -4.30
C SER A 201 -22.91 -16.45 -4.91
N LEU A 202 -23.86 -15.51 -4.95
CA LEU A 202 -23.60 -14.16 -5.47
C LEU A 202 -22.43 -13.48 -4.73
N ARG A 203 -22.35 -13.66 -3.41
CA ARG A 203 -21.26 -13.12 -2.59
C ARG A 203 -19.91 -13.66 -3.04
N ASP A 204 -19.83 -14.97 -3.24
CA ASP A 204 -18.57 -15.63 -3.59
C ASP A 204 -18.19 -15.36 -5.04
N LYS A 205 -19.18 -15.22 -5.94
CA LYS A 205 -18.96 -14.73 -7.30
C LYS A 205 -18.34 -13.33 -7.33
N ILE A 206 -18.82 -12.41 -6.50
CA ILE A 206 -18.24 -11.07 -6.36
C ILE A 206 -16.83 -11.16 -5.78
N MET A 207 -16.64 -11.95 -4.73
CA MET A 207 -15.32 -12.15 -4.10
C MET A 207 -14.30 -12.69 -5.10
N ALA A 208 -14.64 -13.73 -5.85
CA ALA A 208 -13.79 -14.31 -6.88
C ALA A 208 -13.41 -13.29 -7.97
N ASN A 209 -14.37 -12.49 -8.45
CA ASN A 209 -14.09 -11.42 -9.42
C ASN A 209 -13.20 -10.31 -8.84
N LEU A 210 -13.34 -9.98 -7.55
CA LEU A 210 -12.46 -9.01 -6.89
C LEU A 210 -11.03 -9.53 -6.73
N ILE A 211 -10.87 -10.82 -6.41
CA ILE A 211 -9.54 -11.45 -6.35
C ILE A 211 -8.93 -11.50 -7.76
N LEU A 212 -9.72 -11.86 -8.77
CA LEU A 212 -9.28 -11.87 -10.17
C LEU A 212 -8.81 -10.49 -10.62
N LEU A 213 -9.55 -9.42 -10.28
CA LEU A 213 -9.12 -8.04 -10.55
C LEU A 213 -7.75 -7.75 -9.91
N LYS A 214 -7.57 -8.07 -8.63
CA LYS A 214 -6.29 -7.86 -7.94
C LYS A 214 -5.15 -8.66 -8.58
N TYR A 215 -5.41 -9.89 -8.98
CA TYR A 215 -4.43 -10.70 -9.69
C TYR A 215 -4.06 -10.09 -11.05
N GLN A 216 -5.03 -9.61 -11.84
CA GLN A 216 -4.77 -8.93 -13.12
C GLN A 216 -3.95 -7.64 -12.94
N ILE A 217 -4.21 -6.89 -11.85
CA ILE A 217 -3.39 -5.72 -11.47
C ILE A 217 -1.95 -6.14 -11.16
N PHE A 218 -1.77 -7.20 -10.35
CA PHE A 218 -0.44 -7.76 -10.07
C PHE A 218 0.29 -8.16 -11.35
N LYS A 219 -0.40 -8.83 -12.30
CA LYS A 219 0.15 -9.23 -13.60
C LYS A 219 0.34 -8.08 -14.60
N ARG A 220 -0.05 -6.85 -14.27
CA ARG A 220 -0.02 -5.67 -15.15
C ARG A 220 -0.81 -5.83 -16.45
N ASP A 221 -1.90 -6.60 -16.39
CA ASP A 221 -2.79 -6.81 -17.54
C ASP A 221 -3.84 -5.70 -17.64
N ASN A 222 -3.40 -4.53 -18.10
CA ASN A 222 -4.24 -3.32 -18.14
C ASN A 222 -5.54 -3.49 -18.94
N SER A 223 -5.54 -4.33 -19.99
CA SER A 223 -6.74 -4.58 -20.80
C SER A 223 -7.79 -5.34 -19.99
N ASN A 224 -7.38 -6.40 -19.29
CA ASN A 224 -8.31 -7.18 -18.48
C ASN A 224 -8.69 -6.46 -17.19
N VAL A 225 -7.79 -5.68 -16.58
CA VAL A 225 -8.12 -4.80 -15.44
C VAL A 225 -9.30 -3.88 -15.80
N PHE A 226 -9.26 -3.21 -16.96
CA PHE A 226 -10.34 -2.31 -17.38
C PHE A 226 -11.68 -3.05 -17.54
N LYS A 227 -11.68 -4.17 -18.28
CA LYS A 227 -12.90 -4.99 -18.48
C LYS A 227 -13.47 -5.50 -17.15
N GLN A 228 -12.60 -5.92 -16.25
CA GLN A 228 -13.00 -6.47 -14.95
C GLN A 228 -13.57 -5.38 -14.03
N VAL A 229 -13.05 -4.14 -14.10
CA VAL A 229 -13.64 -2.98 -13.43
C VAL A 229 -15.03 -2.68 -13.97
N GLU A 230 -15.22 -2.58 -15.28
CA GLU A 230 -16.54 -2.32 -15.90
C GLU A 230 -17.57 -3.40 -15.52
N TYR A 231 -17.14 -4.67 -15.52
CA TYR A 231 -17.98 -5.79 -15.11
C TYR A 231 -18.44 -5.66 -13.64
N LEU A 232 -17.50 -5.38 -12.74
CA LEU A 232 -17.79 -5.22 -11.32
C LEU A 232 -18.65 -3.97 -11.04
N GLU A 233 -18.45 -2.87 -11.77
CA GLU A 233 -19.32 -1.69 -11.68
C GLU A 233 -20.76 -2.03 -12.02
N THR A 234 -20.97 -2.69 -13.17
CA THR A 234 -22.31 -3.14 -13.59
C THR A 234 -22.94 -4.03 -12.52
N LEU A 235 -22.19 -5.03 -12.03
CA LEU A 235 -22.68 -5.96 -11.02
C LEU A 235 -23.06 -5.25 -9.70
N PHE A 236 -22.25 -4.29 -9.25
CA PHE A 236 -22.54 -3.52 -8.02
C PHE A 236 -23.69 -2.52 -8.16
N GLU A 237 -24.01 -2.07 -9.37
CA GLU A 237 -25.18 -1.23 -9.63
C GLU A 237 -26.48 -2.04 -9.66
N GLU A 238 -26.45 -3.25 -10.23
CA GLU A 238 -27.60 -4.18 -10.22
C GLU A 238 -28.00 -4.57 -8.80
N ILE A 239 -27.02 -4.72 -7.90
CA ILE A 239 -27.24 -5.19 -6.52
C ILE A 239 -27.15 -4.05 -5.48
N LYS A 240 -27.25 -2.79 -5.91
CA LYS A 240 -26.98 -1.61 -5.07
C LYS A 240 -27.81 -1.52 -3.78
N SER A 241 -28.98 -2.15 -3.75
CA SER A 241 -29.87 -2.19 -2.58
C SER A 241 -29.50 -3.28 -1.56
N ASP A 242 -28.61 -4.23 -1.90
CA ASP A 242 -28.21 -5.30 -1.00
C ASP A 242 -27.17 -4.84 0.02
N MET A 243 -27.64 -4.41 1.18
CA MET A 243 -26.80 -3.95 2.29
C MET A 243 -25.82 -5.01 2.79
N ARG A 244 -26.07 -6.31 2.56
CA ARG A 244 -25.18 -7.40 2.99
C ARG A 244 -23.87 -7.42 2.20
N LEU A 245 -23.85 -6.80 1.02
CA LEU A 245 -22.70 -6.75 0.11
C LEU A 245 -21.91 -5.45 0.21
N ARG A 246 -22.28 -4.55 1.13
CA ARG A 246 -21.61 -3.26 1.34
C ARG A 246 -20.10 -3.40 1.56
N GLY A 247 -19.67 -4.41 2.32
CA GLY A 247 -18.24 -4.66 2.55
C GLY A 247 -17.47 -4.96 1.26
N LEU A 248 -18.06 -5.73 0.34
CA LEU A 248 -17.45 -6.03 -0.96
C LEU A 248 -17.44 -4.82 -1.88
N LYS A 249 -18.50 -3.98 -1.83
CA LYS A 249 -18.54 -2.72 -2.57
C LYS A 249 -17.44 -1.76 -2.11
N GLU A 250 -17.21 -1.65 -0.80
CA GLU A 250 -16.10 -0.84 -0.30
C GLU A 250 -14.73 -1.44 -0.68
N ALA A 251 -14.58 -2.77 -0.63
CA ALA A 251 -13.35 -3.43 -1.11
C ALA A 251 -13.08 -3.12 -2.59
N PHE A 252 -14.12 -3.08 -3.42
CA PHE A 252 -14.00 -2.69 -4.82
C PHE A 252 -13.58 -1.22 -4.99
N ARG A 253 -14.19 -0.30 -4.24
CA ARG A 253 -13.82 1.13 -4.25
C ARG A 253 -12.37 1.35 -3.85
N VAL A 254 -11.92 0.65 -2.81
CA VAL A 254 -10.50 0.64 -2.38
C VAL A 254 -9.61 0.13 -3.50
N THR A 255 -9.99 -0.96 -4.16
CA THR A 255 -9.21 -1.53 -5.28
C THR A 255 -9.13 -0.56 -6.45
N LYS A 256 -10.22 0.14 -6.80
CA LYS A 256 -10.20 1.20 -7.82
C LYS A 256 -9.25 2.34 -7.46
N PHE A 257 -9.27 2.80 -6.21
CA PHE A 257 -8.35 3.83 -5.76
C PHE A 257 -6.89 3.35 -5.87
N GLN A 258 -6.61 2.09 -5.53
CA GLN A 258 -5.28 1.50 -5.70
C GLN A 258 -4.83 1.47 -7.17
N ILE A 259 -5.73 1.20 -8.12
CA ILE A 259 -5.43 1.31 -9.57
C ILE A 259 -4.95 2.72 -9.93
N GLU A 260 -5.64 3.76 -9.45
CA GLU A 260 -5.24 5.15 -9.70
C GLU A 260 -3.87 5.50 -9.10
N LEU A 261 -3.56 4.97 -7.90
CA LEU A 261 -2.25 5.18 -7.26
C LEU A 261 -1.06 4.59 -8.04
N MET A 262 -1.33 3.58 -8.88
CA MET A 262 -0.32 2.85 -9.65
C MET A 262 -0.16 3.34 -11.10
N LYS A 263 -0.91 4.37 -11.51
CA LYS A 263 -0.69 5.08 -12.79
C LYS A 263 0.50 6.04 -12.70
#